data_AF-A0A6A3DBI8-F1
#
_entry.id   AF-A0A6A3DBI8-F1
#
_cell.length_a   1.000
_cell.length_b   1.000
_cell.length_c   1.000
_cell.angle_alpha   90.00
_cell.angle_beta   90.00
_cell.angle_gamma   90.00
#
_symmetry.space_group_name_H-M   'P 1'
#
loop_
_entity.id
_entity.type
_entity.pdbx_description
1 polymer ?
#
loop_
_entity_poly.entity_id
_entity_poly.type
_entity_poly.pdbx_seq_one_letter_code
_entity_poly.pdbx_strand_id
1 'polypeptide(L)'
;MGRRDDEEKEASFLVLALYAMGYDAEAIALHTAEFMCELQLSWGGDYPRVRSNLDEHDRSACRRLFRFEAQEIRQILISMDLPEEIYTSQGCVVPREEAFCLLLRRLTYPARLDDLRCEFGRSAGSLSSTVNTTAQMVYD
;
A
#
# COMPACT_ATOMS: atom_id res chain seq x y z
N MET A 1 -21.56 -13.57 -6.55
CA MET A 1 -21.31 -14.95 -7.01
C MET A 1 -20.29 -15.05 -8.15
N GLY A 2 -19.96 -13.99 -8.91
CA GLY A 2 -19.10 -14.12 -10.11
C GLY A 2 -17.60 -13.89 -9.94
N ARG A 3 -17.15 -13.07 -8.99
CA ARG A 3 -15.75 -12.58 -8.96
C ARG A 3 -14.76 -13.52 -8.26
N ARG A 4 -15.22 -14.24 -7.22
CA ARG A 4 -14.39 -15.17 -6.44
C ARG A 4 -14.03 -16.45 -7.20
N ASP A 5 -14.96 -16.93 -8.03
CA ASP A 5 -14.76 -18.13 -8.84
C ASP A 5 -13.79 -17.88 -10.01
N ASP A 6 -13.69 -16.65 -10.51
CA ASP A 6 -12.76 -16.31 -11.59
C ASP A 6 -11.33 -16.19 -11.06
N GLU A 7 -11.16 -15.70 -9.84
CA GLU A 7 -9.85 -15.56 -9.21
C GLU A 7 -9.27 -16.90 -8.72
N GLU A 8 -10.11 -17.83 -8.24
CA GLU A 8 -9.68 -19.22 -7.96
C GLU A 8 -9.20 -19.93 -9.24
N LYS A 9 -9.83 -19.65 -10.38
CA LYS A 9 -9.37 -20.16 -11.69
C LYS A 9 -8.05 -19.52 -12.10
N GLU A 10 -7.87 -18.23 -11.89
CA GLU A 10 -6.61 -17.53 -12.19
C GLU A 10 -5.45 -18.04 -11.32
N ALA A 11 -5.66 -18.21 -10.00
CA ALA A 11 -4.68 -18.81 -9.11
C ALA A 11 -4.33 -20.25 -9.52
N SER A 12 -5.35 -21.06 -9.83
CA SER A 12 -5.16 -22.44 -10.30
C SER A 12 -4.40 -22.50 -11.62
N PHE A 13 -4.68 -21.57 -12.54
CA PHE A 13 -3.96 -21.45 -13.80
C PHE A 13 -2.48 -21.09 -13.58
N LEU A 14 -2.20 -20.12 -12.71
CA LEU A 14 -0.83 -19.71 -12.38
C LEU A 14 -0.01 -20.88 -11.82
N VAL A 15 -0.56 -21.62 -10.86
CA VAL A 15 0.08 -22.80 -10.26
C VAL A 15 0.40 -23.85 -11.32
N LEU A 16 -0.55 -24.17 -12.20
CA LEU A 16 -0.37 -25.14 -13.27
C LEU A 16 0.68 -24.69 -14.29
N ALA A 17 0.69 -23.41 -14.66
CA ALA A 17 1.66 -22.85 -15.60
C ALA A 17 3.09 -22.91 -15.04
N LEU A 18 3.29 -22.52 -13.78
CA LEU A 18 4.60 -22.57 -13.12
C LEU A 18 5.12 -24.01 -12.99
N TYR A 19 4.23 -24.94 -12.62
CA TYR A 19 4.56 -26.37 -12.59
C TYR A 19 4.96 -26.89 -13.98
N ALA A 20 4.21 -26.53 -15.03
CA ALA A 20 4.52 -26.92 -16.41
C ALA A 20 5.85 -26.35 -16.93
N MET A 21 6.27 -25.19 -16.41
CA MET A 21 7.57 -24.57 -16.69
C MET A 21 8.74 -25.22 -15.92
N GLY A 22 8.46 -26.21 -15.06
CA GLY A 22 9.48 -26.95 -14.31
C GLY A 22 9.99 -26.23 -13.06
N TYR A 23 9.23 -25.26 -12.55
CA TYR A 23 9.53 -24.64 -11.26
C TYR A 23 9.35 -25.68 -10.14
N ASP A 24 10.19 -25.60 -9.11
CA ASP A 24 10.04 -26.45 -7.93
C ASP A 24 8.88 -25.97 -7.03
N ALA A 25 8.53 -26.80 -6.04
CA ALA A 25 7.42 -26.52 -5.15
C ALA A 25 7.63 -25.24 -4.31
N GLU A 26 8.87 -24.88 -4.01
CA GLU A 26 9.21 -23.70 -3.22
C GLU A 26 8.96 -22.41 -4.03
N ALA A 27 9.45 -22.38 -5.27
CA ALA A 27 9.24 -21.25 -6.16
C ALA A 27 7.76 -21.10 -6.57
N ILE A 28 7.05 -22.21 -6.77
CA ILE A 28 5.59 -22.18 -7.01
C ILE A 28 4.86 -21.61 -5.79
N ALA A 29 5.21 -22.05 -4.57
CA ALA A 29 4.60 -21.57 -3.35
C ALA A 29 4.84 -20.06 -3.16
N LEU A 30 6.04 -19.57 -3.44
CA LEU A 30 6.38 -18.15 -3.35
C LEU A 30 5.56 -17.31 -4.34
N HIS A 31 5.54 -17.67 -5.62
CA HIS A 31 4.77 -16.92 -6.63
C HIS A 31 3.26 -16.98 -6.40
N THR A 32 2.75 -18.11 -5.91
CA THR A 32 1.33 -18.22 -5.57
C THR A 32 1.00 -17.40 -4.33
N ALA A 33 1.89 -17.35 -3.34
CA ALA A 33 1.73 -16.48 -2.17
C ALA A 33 1.77 -15.00 -2.54
N GLU A 34 2.67 -14.57 -3.43
CA GLU A 34 2.69 -13.21 -3.98
C GLU A 34 1.36 -12.88 -4.67
N PHE A 35 0.89 -13.76 -5.57
CA PHE A 35 -0.39 -13.60 -6.26
C PHE A 35 -1.58 -13.54 -5.29
N MET A 36 -1.61 -14.40 -4.27
CA MET A 36 -2.67 -14.39 -3.24
C MET A 36 -2.60 -13.16 -2.34
N CYS A 37 -1.41 -12.68 -1.99
CA CYS A 37 -1.23 -11.42 -1.27
C CYS A 37 -1.76 -10.25 -2.11
N GLU A 38 -1.45 -10.21 -3.41
CA GLU A 38 -2.01 -9.24 -4.33
C GLU A 38 -3.53 -9.29 -4.41
N LEU A 39 -4.09 -10.51 -4.45
CA LEU A 39 -5.52 -10.75 -4.41
C LEU A 39 -6.11 -10.22 -3.10
N GLN A 40 -5.56 -10.59 -1.93
CA GLN A 40 -6.00 -10.12 -0.62
C GLN A 40 -5.98 -8.60 -0.49
N LEU A 41 -4.99 -7.92 -1.07
CA LEU A 41 -4.96 -6.44 -1.11
C LEU A 41 -6.09 -5.83 -1.96
N SER A 42 -6.73 -6.60 -2.85
CA SER A 42 -7.86 -6.17 -3.67
C SER A 42 -9.25 -6.45 -3.04
N TRP A 43 -9.35 -7.38 -2.08
CA TRP A 43 -10.58 -7.70 -1.37
C TRP A 43 -10.76 -6.80 -0.15
N GLY A 44 -11.91 -6.15 0.03
CA GLY A 44 -12.23 -5.31 1.20
C GLY A 44 -12.56 -6.11 2.47
N GLY A 45 -11.62 -6.93 2.96
CA GLY A 45 -11.68 -7.50 4.30
C GLY A 45 -11.54 -6.41 5.38
N ASP A 46 -12.01 -6.69 6.59
CA ASP A 46 -11.89 -5.80 7.75
C ASP A 46 -10.40 -5.73 8.16
N TYR A 47 -9.68 -4.79 7.56
CA TYR A 47 -8.23 -4.64 7.72
C TYR A 47 -7.89 -3.63 8.79
N PRO A 48 -6.72 -3.77 9.46
CA PRO A 48 -6.28 -2.78 10.42
C PRO A 48 -6.28 -1.39 9.77
N ARG A 49 -6.89 -0.42 10.48
CA ARG A 49 -7.07 0.96 9.99
C ARG A 49 -5.74 1.65 9.67
N VAL A 50 -4.69 1.31 10.42
CA VAL A 50 -3.30 1.76 10.24
C VAL A 50 -2.49 0.59 9.73
N ARG A 51 -1.85 0.74 8.56
CA ARG A 51 -0.96 -0.29 7.99
C ARG A 51 0.50 0.12 7.90
N SER A 52 0.80 1.41 7.95
CA SER A 52 2.15 1.93 8.06
C SER A 52 2.22 2.84 9.28
N ASN A 53 3.16 2.55 10.17
CA ASN A 53 3.44 3.34 11.37
C ASN A 53 4.86 3.88 11.28
N LEU A 54 5.04 5.19 11.47
CA LEU A 54 6.36 5.82 11.48
C LEU A 54 7.31 5.21 12.54
N ASP A 55 6.78 4.69 13.64
CA ASP A 55 7.59 4.10 14.71
C ASP A 55 8.21 2.75 14.34
N GLU A 56 7.76 2.12 13.24
CA GLU A 56 8.35 0.88 12.72
C GLU A 56 9.65 1.14 11.95
N HIS A 57 9.93 2.40 11.60
CA HIS A 57 11.09 2.78 10.81
C HIS A 57 12.16 3.46 11.67
N ASP A 58 13.41 2.98 11.57
CA ASP A 58 14.54 3.69 12.15
C ASP A 58 14.79 5.04 11.46
N ARG A 59 15.65 5.88 12.06
CA ARG A 59 15.98 7.21 11.52
C ARG A 59 16.49 7.17 10.08
N SER A 60 17.33 6.18 9.75
CA SER A 60 17.93 6.04 8.43
C SER A 60 16.91 5.60 7.38
N ALA A 61 16.00 4.70 7.76
CA ALA A 61 14.89 4.27 6.94
C ALA A 61 13.92 5.42 6.68
N CYS A 62 13.54 6.18 7.72
CA CYS A 62 12.71 7.37 7.59
C CYS A 62 13.31 8.38 6.58
N ARG A 63 14.59 8.75 6.75
CA ARG A 63 15.28 9.66 5.82
C ARG A 63 15.32 9.13 4.39
N ARG A 64 15.53 7.82 4.21
CA ARG A 64 15.58 7.18 2.88
C ARG A 64 14.21 7.13 2.20
N LEU A 65 13.15 6.82 2.95
CA LEU A 65 11.80 6.61 2.42
C LEU A 65 11.03 7.93 2.25
N PHE A 66 11.23 8.88 3.18
CA PHE A 66 10.39 10.08 3.30
C PHE A 66 11.17 11.40 3.26
N ARG A 67 12.52 11.38 3.24
CA ARG A 67 13.44 12.54 3.38
C ARG A 67 13.43 13.23 4.75
N PHE A 68 12.50 12.87 5.62
CA PHE A 68 12.33 13.42 6.96
C PHE A 68 12.43 12.33 8.02
N GLU A 69 12.73 12.71 9.25
CA GLU A 69 12.64 11.83 10.42
C GLU A 69 11.19 11.78 10.95
N ALA A 70 10.82 10.70 11.65
CA ALA A 70 9.46 10.54 12.19
C ALA A 70 8.97 11.75 13.00
N GLN A 71 9.83 12.34 13.83
CA GLN A 71 9.48 13.54 14.60
C GLN A 71 9.26 14.78 13.70
N GLU A 72 10.08 14.96 12.67
CA GLU A 72 9.92 16.05 11.70
C GLU A 72 8.61 15.89 10.93
N ILE A 73 8.26 14.66 10.51
CA ILE A 73 7.00 14.35 9.82
C ILE A 73 5.81 14.71 10.70
N ARG A 74 5.83 14.34 11.98
CA ARG A 74 4.77 14.69 12.94
C ARG A 74 4.64 16.19 13.16
N GLN A 75 5.76 16.92 13.21
CA GLN A 75 5.75 18.38 13.31
C GLN A 75 5.14 19.03 12.05
N ILE A 76 5.49 18.51 10.87
CA ILE A 76 4.93 18.99 9.60
C ILE A 76 3.41 18.75 9.57
N LEU A 77 2.95 17.55 9.94
CA LEU A 77 1.53 17.23 10.04
C LEU A 77 0.74 18.20 10.92
N ILE A 78 1.29 18.57 12.08
CA ILE A 78 0.69 19.56 12.98
C ILE A 78 0.65 20.94 12.33
N SER A 79 1.72 21.35 11.64
CA SER A 79 1.80 22.67 11.00
C SER A 79 0.87 22.84 9.79
N MET A 80 0.54 21.74 9.11
CA MET A 80 -0.30 21.73 7.92
C MET A 80 -1.79 21.60 8.21
N ASP A 81 -2.16 21.43 9.49
CA ASP A 81 -3.55 21.28 9.94
C ASP A 81 -4.34 20.21 9.18
N LEU A 82 -3.67 19.12 8.79
CA LEU A 82 -4.33 18.01 8.11
C LEU A 82 -5.31 17.31 9.05
N PRO A 83 -6.53 16.97 8.56
CA PRO A 83 -7.54 16.28 9.36
C PRO A 83 -6.99 14.95 9.86
N GLU A 84 -7.40 14.48 11.05
CA GLU A 84 -6.90 13.23 11.63
C GLU A 84 -7.10 12.01 10.73
N GLU A 85 -8.16 12.03 9.91
CA GLU A 85 -8.48 11.03 8.90
C GLU A 85 -8.70 11.71 7.55
N ILE A 86 -8.12 11.12 6.50
CA ILE A 86 -8.30 11.54 5.11
C ILE A 86 -9.37 10.66 4.47
N TYR A 87 -10.44 11.32 4.04
CA TYR A 87 -11.57 10.71 3.35
C TYR A 87 -11.35 10.83 1.85
N THR A 88 -11.12 9.71 1.20
CA THR A 88 -10.85 9.65 -0.23
C THR A 88 -12.15 9.57 -1.04
N SER A 89 -12.09 9.97 -2.31
CA SER A 89 -13.24 9.91 -3.23
C SER A 89 -13.75 8.48 -3.50
N GLN A 90 -12.93 7.46 -3.22
CA GLN A 90 -13.30 6.05 -3.32
C GLN A 90 -13.93 5.49 -2.03
N GLY A 91 -14.21 6.36 -1.04
CA GLY A 91 -14.79 5.95 0.24
C GLY A 91 -13.82 5.24 1.18
N CYS A 92 -12.50 5.28 0.89
CA CYS A 92 -11.49 4.80 1.82
C CYS A 92 -11.21 5.89 2.87
N VAL A 93 -11.04 5.45 4.11
CA VAL A 93 -10.58 6.28 5.23
C VAL A 93 -9.15 5.87 5.56
N VAL A 94 -8.25 6.85 5.56
CA VAL A 94 -6.82 6.63 5.84
C VAL A 94 -6.38 7.58 6.95
N PRO A 95 -5.68 7.10 7.99
CA PRO A 95 -5.08 7.96 9.01
C PRO A 95 -4.15 9.00 8.36
N ARG A 96 -4.16 10.23 8.87
CA ARG A 96 -3.38 11.33 8.27
C ARG A 96 -1.89 11.04 8.17
N GLU A 97 -1.34 10.36 9.18
CA GLU A 97 0.08 10.03 9.23
C GLU A 97 0.46 9.07 8.10
N GLU A 98 -0.32 8.00 7.92
CA GLU A 98 -0.14 7.03 6.84
C GLU A 98 -0.32 7.68 5.47
N ALA A 99 -1.37 8.49 5.29
CA ALA A 99 -1.64 9.16 4.03
C ALA A 99 -0.55 10.17 3.63
N PHE A 100 -0.03 10.90 4.61
CA PHE A 100 1.07 11.84 4.40
C PHE A 100 2.40 11.11 4.13
N CYS A 101 2.70 10.01 4.84
CA CYS A 101 3.86 9.17 4.55
C CYS A 101 3.79 8.59 3.12
N LEU A 102 2.61 8.18 2.66
CA LEU A 102 2.39 7.72 1.30
C LEU A 102 2.67 8.81 0.26
N LEU A 103 2.26 10.06 0.53
CA LEU A 103 2.59 11.21 -0.30
C LEU A 103 4.11 11.46 -0.33
N LEU A 104 4.77 11.54 0.83
CA LEU A 104 6.22 11.72 0.93
C LEU A 104 7.01 10.62 0.22
N ARG A 105 6.55 9.38 0.34
CA ARG A 105 7.16 8.21 -0.32
C ARG A 105 7.17 8.36 -1.84
N ARG A 106 6.09 8.90 -2.42
CA ARG A 106 5.99 9.20 -3.86
C ARG A 106 6.82 10.39 -4.30
N LEU A 107 7.08 11.36 -3.41
CA LEU A 107 7.91 12.53 -3.68
C LEU A 107 9.42 12.23 -3.55
N THR A 108 9.79 11.19 -2.81
CA THR A 108 11.19 10.89 -2.51
C THR A 108 11.92 10.26 -3.69
N TYR A 109 11.33 9.22 -4.30
CA TYR A 109 11.84 8.54 -5.49
C TYR A 109 10.66 7.90 -6.24
N PRO A 110 10.72 7.75 -7.58
CA PRO A 110 9.71 7.00 -8.31
C PRO A 110 9.54 5.60 -7.69
N ALA A 111 8.36 5.33 -7.15
CA ALA A 111 7.99 4.02 -6.63
C ALA A 111 6.94 3.42 -7.56
N ARG A 112 7.03 2.13 -7.85
CA ARG A 112 5.93 1.46 -8.54
C ARG A 112 4.75 1.41 -7.59
N LEU A 113 3.54 1.51 -8.14
CA LEU A 113 2.33 1.39 -7.33
C LEU A 113 2.29 0.05 -6.60
N ASP A 114 2.89 -0.98 -7.18
CA ASP A 114 3.02 -2.30 -6.59
C ASP A 114 3.95 -2.35 -5.36
N ASP A 115 5.09 -1.65 -5.41
CA ASP A 115 5.97 -1.50 -4.24
C ASP A 115 5.20 -0.85 -3.06
N LEU A 116 4.39 0.16 -3.37
CA LEU A 116 3.56 0.86 -2.38
C LEU A 116 2.41 -0.02 -1.84
N ARG A 117 1.88 -0.95 -2.65
CA ARG A 117 0.87 -1.93 -2.21
C ARG A 117 1.45 -2.83 -1.14
N CYS A 118 2.68 -3.31 -1.32
CA CYS A 118 3.37 -4.13 -0.32
C CYS A 118 3.73 -3.32 0.94
N GLU A 119 4.21 -2.08 0.77
CA GLU A 119 4.67 -1.22 1.87
C GLU A 119 3.52 -0.70 2.75
N PHE A 120 2.40 -0.30 2.14
CA PHE A 120 1.25 0.28 2.85
C PHE A 120 0.08 -0.69 2.98
N GLY A 121 0.13 -1.86 2.34
CA GLY A 121 -0.89 -2.89 2.45
C GLY A 121 -2.29 -2.44 1.99
N ARG A 122 -2.38 -1.49 1.06
CA ARG A 122 -3.66 -1.03 0.48
C ARG A 122 -3.76 -1.34 -1.00
N SER A 123 -4.99 -1.40 -1.52
CA SER A 123 -5.24 -1.59 -2.94
C SER A 123 -4.65 -0.44 -3.77
N ALA A 124 -4.29 -0.73 -5.02
CA ALA A 124 -3.81 0.27 -5.97
C ALA A 124 -4.75 1.49 -6.09
N GLY A 125 -6.06 1.24 -6.13
CA GLY A 125 -7.09 2.29 -6.19
C GLY A 125 -7.08 3.17 -4.93
N SER A 126 -7.05 2.54 -3.75
CA SER A 126 -6.99 3.24 -2.47
C SER A 126 -5.74 4.09 -2.35
N LEU A 127 -4.56 3.54 -2.71
CA LEU A 127 -3.30 4.29 -2.69
C LEU A 127 -3.32 5.50 -3.62
N SER A 128 -3.76 5.31 -4.86
CA SER A 128 -3.83 6.39 -5.85
C SER A 128 -4.79 7.50 -5.39
N SER A 129 -5.97 7.13 -4.91
CA SER A 129 -6.97 8.06 -4.39
C SER A 129 -6.45 8.82 -3.16
N THR A 130 -5.83 8.11 -2.22
CA THR A 130 -5.24 8.69 -1.00
C THR A 130 -4.17 9.73 -1.34
N VAL A 131 -3.25 9.41 -2.24
CA VAL A 131 -2.19 10.37 -2.62
C VAL A 131 -2.80 11.60 -3.26
N ASN A 132 -3.73 11.44 -4.19
CA ASN A 132 -4.30 12.57 -4.91
C ASN A 132 -5.09 13.49 -3.96
N THR A 133 -5.90 12.91 -3.06
CA THR A 133 -6.65 13.67 -2.06
C THR A 133 -5.71 14.37 -1.06
N THR A 134 -4.67 13.67 -0.58
CA THR A 134 -3.69 14.27 0.33
C THR A 134 -2.94 15.40 -0.36
N ALA A 135 -2.47 15.18 -1.60
CA ALA A 135 -1.78 16.20 -2.39
C ALA A 135 -2.63 17.45 -2.61
N GLN A 136 -3.93 17.31 -2.88
CA GLN A 136 -4.86 18.45 -2.96
C GLN A 136 -4.87 19.23 -1.64
N MET A 137 -5.02 18.56 -0.49
CA MET A 137 -4.99 19.21 0.82
C MET A 137 -3.66 19.92 1.15
N VAL A 138 -2.54 19.46 0.58
CA VAL A 138 -1.21 20.04 0.81
C VAL A 138 -0.89 21.22 -0.11
N TYR A 139 -1.38 21.19 -1.35
CA TYR A 139 -1.02 22.15 -2.39
C TYR A 139 -2.04 23.25 -2.63
N ASP A 140 -3.27 23.07 -2.15
CA ASP A 140 -4.34 24.09 -2.18
C ASP A 140 -4.21 25.06 -0.99
#